data_AF-A0A8D8FPY7-F1
#
_entry.id   AF-A0A8D8FPY7-F1
#
_cell.length_a   1.000
_cell.length_b   1.000
_cell.length_c   1.000
_cell.angle_alpha   90.00
_cell.angle_beta   90.00
_cell.angle_gamma   90.00
#
_symmetry.space_group_name_H-M   'P 1'
#
loop_
_entity.id
_entity.type
_entity.pdbx_description
1 polymer ?
#
loop_
_entity_poly.entity_id
_entity_poly.type
_entity_poly.pdbx_seq_one_letter_code
_entity_poly.pdbx_strand_id
1 'polypeptide(L)'
;MLVLLRLLFVVAVANGESVHHLDLNLEEVLQNGKPLHRFWTSTGLCPPAPRERVAEFLLSEDSLRNLEIIAALPNRGIKHVRIHWLLEMIRFSHYDDKKTIFYDFSKLDAFLDKLHEFGLYPGIELMGVPQGIYERESKRRFEYFWTDLTMQLTARYLHRYGIKYVLEWRFETWNEPDLKGYNVLNFTTEEYISYVQSTRLGLDAAGRLFNNLLHIPLRGPAGLFKAELHHPFCWGILELCNERPHKCPFEVLSFHRKGSGARADEILDGGLQLIDQVWERFPNLSGFKVSNDEADPIAGWSTPREFQSNVKYGAMLVLTVLQHWSAKFQGRFANLESISHDNAFLSYHPFEFDQRTLLARFQMNETHPREVQFVTKPVYSALGMLANLGPLAIDVTFEKDNLSYVISYDLEPFYAGP
;
A
#
# COMPACT_ATOMS: atom_id res chain seq x y z
N MET A 1 -6.49 -5.77 40.49
CA MET A 1 -7.29 -4.52 40.54
C MET A 1 -8.22 -4.57 39.33
N LEU A 2 -9.46 -5.04 39.50
CA LEU A 2 -10.43 -5.13 38.40
C LEU A 2 -10.87 -3.72 38.00
N VAL A 3 -10.45 -3.26 36.82
CA VAL A 3 -11.03 -2.06 36.21
C VAL A 3 -12.02 -2.56 35.16
N LEU A 4 -13.27 -2.77 35.56
CA LEU A 4 -14.39 -2.92 34.64
C LEU A 4 -14.73 -1.51 34.13
N LEU A 5 -14.39 -1.22 32.88
CA LEU A 5 -14.79 0.04 32.24
C LEU A 5 -16.11 -0.20 31.51
N ARG A 6 -17.23 0.20 32.11
CA ARG A 6 -18.53 0.23 31.42
C ARG A 6 -18.63 1.53 30.62
N LEU A 7 -18.54 1.43 29.29
CA LEU A 7 -18.80 2.55 28.39
C LEU A 7 -20.22 2.41 27.84
N LEU A 8 -21.07 3.40 28.12
CA LEU A 8 -22.43 3.49 27.57
C LEU A 8 -22.37 4.38 26.32
N PHE A 9 -22.68 3.84 25.15
CA PHE A 9 -22.87 4.63 23.92
C PHE A 9 -24.34 4.66 23.56
N VAL A 10 -24.94 5.85 23.55
CA VAL A 10 -26.29 6.08 23.01
C VAL A 10 -26.11 6.51 21.56
N VAL A 11 -26.46 5.63 20.62
CA VAL A 11 -26.50 5.99 19.19
C VAL A 11 -27.93 6.37 18.86
N ALA A 12 -28.20 7.67 18.71
CA ALA A 12 -29.49 8.15 18.25
C ALA A 12 -29.63 7.87 16.75
N VAL A 13 -30.26 6.77 16.38
CA VAL A 13 -30.71 6.52 15.01
C VAL A 13 -32.10 7.13 14.84
N ALA A 14 -32.38 7.74 13.70
CA ALA A 14 -33.57 8.57 13.44
C ALA A 14 -34.95 7.86 13.52
N ASN A 15 -35.04 6.65 14.10
CA ASN A 15 -36.27 5.96 14.45
C ASN A 15 -36.00 4.98 15.61
N GLY A 16 -36.07 5.48 16.85
CA GLY A 16 -35.97 4.67 18.09
C GLY A 16 -34.60 4.74 18.77
N GLU A 17 -34.61 4.91 20.09
CA GLU A 17 -33.41 4.78 20.92
C GLU A 17 -33.04 3.29 21.03
N SER A 18 -31.97 2.87 20.36
CA SER A 18 -31.34 1.59 20.65
C SER A 18 -30.27 1.77 21.73
N VAL A 19 -30.47 1.13 22.87
CA VAL A 19 -29.49 1.15 23.97
C VAL A 19 -28.61 -0.10 23.84
N HIS A 20 -27.31 0.11 23.62
CA HIS A 20 -26.32 -0.97 23.60
C HIS A 20 -25.53 -0.97 24.90
N HIS A 21 -25.47 -2.13 25.56
CA HIS A 21 -24.62 -2.34 26.73
C HIS A 21 -23.34 -3.05 26.30
N LEU A 22 -22.20 -2.37 26.48
CA LEU A 22 -20.87 -2.92 26.24
C LEU A 22 -20.18 -3.15 27.59
N ASP A 23 -19.98 -4.42 27.94
CA ASP A 23 -19.15 -4.81 29.09
C ASP A 23 -17.72 -5.10 28.59
N LEU A 24 -16.78 -4.18 28.88
CA LEU A 24 -15.38 -4.32 28.47
C LEU A 24 -14.58 -5.00 29.58
N ASN A 25 -14.08 -6.21 29.30
CA ASN A 25 -13.22 -6.96 30.21
C ASN A 25 -11.75 -6.89 29.76
N LEU A 26 -10.97 -5.99 30.37
CA LEU A 26 -9.55 -5.86 30.05
C LEU A 26 -8.71 -7.08 30.49
N GLU A 27 -9.17 -7.85 31.46
CA GLU A 27 -8.48 -9.06 31.91
C GLU A 27 -8.48 -10.14 30.82
N GLU A 28 -9.52 -10.17 29.98
CA GLU A 28 -9.59 -11.06 28.83
C GLU A 28 -8.50 -10.76 27.80
N VAL A 29 -8.15 -9.48 27.59
CA VAL A 29 -7.05 -9.10 26.69
C VAL A 29 -5.71 -9.59 27.24
N LEU A 30 -5.50 -9.54 28.55
CA LEU A 30 -4.27 -10.03 29.17
C LEU A 30 -4.14 -11.57 29.12
N GLN A 31 -5.25 -12.29 29.15
CA GLN A 31 -5.28 -13.76 29.14
C GLN A 31 -5.29 -14.36 27.73
N ASN A 32 -6.07 -13.77 26.82
CA ASN A 32 -6.40 -14.32 25.50
C ASN A 32 -5.96 -13.43 24.33
N GLY A 33 -5.42 -12.25 24.59
CA GLY A 33 -5.01 -11.30 23.56
C GLY A 33 -3.86 -11.83 22.70
N LYS A 34 -3.89 -11.46 21.41
CA LYS A 34 -2.81 -11.73 20.45
C LYS A 34 -2.13 -10.42 20.04
N PRO A 35 -0.86 -10.46 19.59
CA PRO A 35 -0.19 -9.30 19.01
C PRO A 35 -0.95 -8.74 17.81
N LEU A 36 -1.41 -7.50 17.95
CA LEU A 36 -2.08 -6.72 16.90
C LEU A 36 -1.02 -5.92 16.13
N HIS A 37 -0.39 -6.58 15.15
CA HIS A 37 0.47 -5.86 14.21
C HIS A 37 -0.40 -4.93 13.36
N ARG A 38 -0.02 -3.64 13.27
CA ARG A 38 -0.75 -2.64 12.48
C ARG A 38 -0.53 -2.88 10.99
N PHE A 39 -1.40 -3.70 10.40
CA PHE A 39 -1.31 -4.15 9.01
C PHE A 39 -2.02 -3.21 8.01
N TRP A 40 -2.70 -2.16 8.48
CA TRP A 40 -3.54 -1.24 7.69
C TRP A 40 -2.97 0.17 7.54
N THR A 41 -1.67 0.37 7.82
CA THR A 41 -1.03 1.69 7.87
C THR A 41 -0.51 2.17 6.50
N SER A 42 -1.21 1.80 5.44
CA SER A 42 -0.76 2.02 4.06
C SER A 42 -1.83 2.73 3.25
N THR A 43 -1.39 3.68 2.44
CA THR A 43 -2.19 4.34 1.41
C THR A 43 -1.45 4.34 0.08
N GLY A 44 -2.06 4.87 -0.97
CA GLY A 44 -1.44 4.98 -2.29
C GLY A 44 -2.07 6.04 -3.18
N LEU A 45 -1.37 6.35 -4.27
CA LEU A 45 -1.86 7.24 -5.32
C LEU A 45 -1.21 6.93 -6.68
N CYS A 46 -1.89 7.37 -7.73
CA CYS A 46 -1.37 7.42 -9.11
C CYS A 46 -1.24 8.88 -9.57
N PRO A 47 -0.05 9.34 -9.97
CA PRO A 47 0.08 10.62 -10.68
C PRO A 47 -0.75 10.61 -11.98
N PRO A 48 -1.41 11.72 -12.36
CA PRO A 48 -2.20 11.78 -13.58
C PRO A 48 -1.31 11.73 -14.83
N ALA A 49 -1.90 11.35 -15.96
CA ALA A 49 -1.26 11.53 -17.27
C ALA A 49 -1.06 13.04 -17.57
N PRO A 50 -0.04 13.42 -18.37
CA PRO A 50 0.94 12.54 -19.01
C PRO A 50 2.07 12.11 -18.05
N ARG A 51 2.59 10.87 -18.23
CA ARG A 51 3.57 10.24 -17.32
C ARG A 51 4.89 11.01 -17.23
N GLU A 52 5.25 11.73 -18.28
CA GLU A 52 6.45 12.56 -18.36
C GLU A 52 6.44 13.71 -17.35
N ARG A 53 5.25 14.06 -16.82
CA ARG A 53 5.03 15.10 -15.82
C ARG A 53 4.79 14.55 -14.41
N VAL A 54 5.01 13.25 -14.17
CA VAL A 54 4.91 12.63 -12.83
C VAL A 54 5.67 13.44 -11.78
N ALA A 55 6.90 13.86 -12.10
CA ALA A 55 7.70 14.64 -11.17
C ALA A 55 7.11 16.03 -10.86
N GLU A 56 6.48 16.68 -11.84
CA GLU A 56 5.84 17.98 -11.62
C GLU A 56 4.60 17.86 -10.74
N PHE A 57 3.85 16.77 -10.90
CA PHE A 57 2.73 16.46 -10.02
C PHE A 57 3.22 16.16 -8.60
N LEU A 58 4.10 15.17 -8.42
CA LEU A 58 4.53 14.72 -7.09
C LEU A 58 5.29 15.79 -6.29
N LEU A 59 6.04 16.66 -6.96
CA LEU A 59 6.75 17.79 -6.34
C LEU A 59 5.90 19.07 -6.24
N SER A 60 4.64 19.03 -6.69
CA SER A 60 3.73 20.17 -6.54
C SER A 60 3.42 20.44 -5.07
N GLU A 61 3.09 21.70 -4.76
CA GLU A 61 2.64 22.10 -3.43
C GLU A 61 1.41 21.28 -2.99
N ASP A 62 0.46 21.06 -3.90
CA ASP A 62 -0.73 20.24 -3.65
C ASP A 62 -0.36 18.82 -3.16
N SER A 63 0.53 18.13 -3.88
CA SER A 63 0.92 16.76 -3.57
C SER A 63 1.72 16.67 -2.28
N LEU A 64 2.69 17.57 -2.10
CA LEU A 64 3.53 17.59 -0.89
C LEU A 64 2.71 17.94 0.35
N ARG A 65 1.82 18.94 0.27
CA ARG A 65 0.93 19.31 1.39
C ARG A 65 -0.08 18.23 1.72
N ASN A 66 -0.62 17.54 0.72
CA ASN A 66 -1.50 16.39 0.92
C ASN A 66 -0.78 15.26 1.67
N LEU A 67 0.44 14.90 1.26
CA LEU A 67 1.23 13.86 1.92
C LEU A 67 1.69 14.26 3.33
N GLU A 68 2.04 15.53 3.54
CA GLU A 68 2.36 16.09 4.86
C GLU A 68 1.17 15.96 5.83
N ILE A 69 -0.03 16.34 5.40
CA ILE A 69 -1.24 16.19 6.21
C ILE A 69 -1.55 14.71 6.45
N ILE A 70 -1.42 13.84 5.44
CA ILE A 70 -1.59 12.39 5.61
C ILE A 70 -0.63 11.81 6.66
N ALA A 71 0.63 12.25 6.64
CA ALA A 71 1.66 11.85 7.59
C ALA A 71 1.38 12.33 9.02
N ALA A 72 0.61 13.43 9.18
CA ALA A 72 0.26 13.99 10.48
C ALA A 72 -0.75 13.14 11.28
N LEU A 73 -1.22 12.00 10.75
CA LEU A 73 -2.03 11.06 11.52
C LEU A 73 -1.25 10.58 12.76
N PRO A 74 -1.88 10.59 13.95
CA PRO A 74 -1.20 10.23 15.19
C PRO A 74 -0.71 8.78 15.16
N ASN A 75 0.34 8.49 15.92
CA ASN A 75 0.91 7.16 16.09
C ASN A 75 1.24 6.46 14.75
N ARG A 76 1.61 7.24 13.72
CA ARG A 76 1.91 6.73 12.38
C ARG A 76 0.76 5.91 11.80
N GLY A 77 -0.47 6.42 11.97
CA GLY A 77 -1.70 5.79 11.47
C GLY A 77 -1.65 5.47 9.98
N ILE A 78 -0.93 6.30 9.23
CA ILE A 78 -0.38 5.96 7.91
C ILE A 78 1.14 6.11 8.00
N LYS A 79 1.86 5.10 7.51
CA LYS A 79 3.32 5.10 7.44
C LYS A 79 3.85 4.74 6.06
N HIS A 80 3.06 4.07 5.22
CA HIS A 80 3.44 3.66 3.87
C HIS A 80 2.60 4.41 2.82
N VAL A 81 3.26 4.86 1.74
CA VAL A 81 2.59 5.43 0.56
C VAL A 81 3.10 4.73 -0.69
N ARG A 82 2.25 3.92 -1.32
CA ARG A 82 2.49 3.23 -2.60
C ARG A 82 2.23 4.18 -3.77
N ILE A 83 3.19 4.35 -4.67
CA ILE A 83 3.14 5.43 -5.68
C ILE A 83 3.48 4.89 -7.05
N HIS A 84 2.52 4.97 -7.98
CA HIS A 84 2.72 4.55 -9.36
C HIS A 84 3.75 5.43 -10.07
N TRP A 85 4.42 4.85 -11.05
CA TRP A 85 5.26 5.57 -12.02
C TRP A 85 6.48 6.29 -11.46
N LEU A 86 6.99 5.93 -10.27
CA LEU A 86 8.17 6.58 -9.68
C LEU A 86 9.41 6.54 -10.59
N LEU A 87 9.57 5.50 -11.42
CA LEU A 87 10.73 5.40 -12.32
C LEU A 87 10.67 6.42 -13.48
N GLU A 88 9.52 7.04 -13.75
CA GLU A 88 9.39 8.15 -14.73
C GLU A 88 10.09 9.43 -14.25
N MET A 89 10.40 9.53 -12.95
CA MET A 89 11.16 10.64 -12.39
C MET A 89 12.66 10.53 -12.66
N ILE A 90 13.12 9.38 -13.16
CA ILE A 90 14.52 9.09 -13.45
C ILE A 90 14.80 9.39 -14.92
N ARG A 91 16.00 9.89 -15.23
CA ARG A 91 16.42 10.17 -16.61
C ARG A 91 17.73 9.48 -16.93
N PHE A 92 17.92 9.14 -18.20
CA PHE A 92 19.24 8.77 -18.68
C PHE A 92 20.19 9.97 -18.60
N SER A 93 21.38 9.76 -18.06
CA SER A 93 22.45 10.76 -18.02
C SER A 93 23.46 10.51 -19.14
N HIS A 94 24.24 9.43 -19.04
CA HIS A 94 25.30 9.08 -20.00
C HIS A 94 25.69 7.60 -19.87
N TYR A 95 26.59 7.15 -20.75
CA TYR A 95 27.34 5.91 -20.55
C TYR A 95 28.78 6.23 -20.15
N ASP A 96 29.40 5.37 -19.36
CA ASP A 96 30.86 5.37 -19.21
C ASP A 96 31.57 4.65 -20.38
N ASP A 97 32.90 4.64 -20.34
CA ASP A 97 33.77 3.96 -21.32
C ASP A 97 33.52 2.45 -21.40
N LYS A 98 32.97 1.86 -20.33
CA LYS A 98 32.62 0.43 -20.24
C LYS A 98 31.17 0.14 -20.66
N LYS A 99 30.43 1.15 -21.12
CA LYS A 99 29.00 1.10 -21.50
C LYS A 99 28.06 0.78 -20.33
N THR A 100 28.47 1.08 -19.09
CA THR A 100 27.59 1.15 -17.92
C THR A 100 26.64 2.32 -18.07
N ILE A 101 25.38 2.17 -17.69
CA ILE A 101 24.36 3.22 -17.79
C ILE A 101 24.45 4.10 -16.54
N PHE A 102 24.42 5.42 -16.69
CA PHE A 102 24.29 6.34 -15.57
C PHE A 102 22.95 7.06 -15.65
N TYR A 103 22.27 7.16 -14.51
CA TYR A 103 20.96 7.78 -14.38
C TYR A 103 21.02 9.06 -13.55
N ASP A 104 20.19 10.04 -13.91
CA ASP A 104 19.90 11.22 -13.11
C ASP A 104 18.67 10.94 -12.24
N PHE A 105 18.88 10.90 -10.93
CA PHE A 105 17.87 10.66 -9.90
C PHE A 105 17.36 11.94 -9.23
N SER A 106 17.83 13.13 -9.64
CA SER A 106 17.62 14.40 -8.92
C SER A 106 16.16 14.67 -8.53
N LYS A 107 15.21 14.41 -9.44
CA LYS A 107 13.78 14.61 -9.17
C LYS A 107 13.22 13.58 -8.19
N LEU A 108 13.61 12.31 -8.33
CA LEU A 108 13.19 11.24 -7.42
C LEU A 108 13.80 11.46 -6.03
N ASP A 109 15.06 11.88 -5.94
CA ASP A 109 15.71 12.24 -4.68
C ASP A 109 14.92 13.32 -3.95
N ALA A 110 14.60 14.43 -4.64
CA ALA A 110 13.87 15.55 -4.05
C ALA A 110 12.50 15.13 -3.47
N PHE A 111 11.83 14.19 -4.13
CA PHE A 111 10.54 13.69 -3.66
C PHE A 111 10.69 12.72 -2.47
N LEU A 112 11.64 11.77 -2.55
CA LEU A 112 11.87 10.82 -1.46
C LEU A 112 12.46 11.50 -0.22
N ASP A 113 13.20 12.60 -0.38
CA ASP A 113 13.64 13.46 0.72
C ASP A 113 12.44 14.03 1.47
N LYS A 114 11.39 14.45 0.75
CA LYS A 114 10.15 14.94 1.36
C LYS A 114 9.38 13.85 2.08
N LEU A 115 9.27 12.65 1.51
CA LEU A 115 8.67 11.52 2.23
C LEU A 115 9.42 11.21 3.53
N HIS A 116 10.76 11.24 3.49
CA HIS A 116 11.58 11.04 4.67
C HIS A 116 11.38 12.14 5.72
N GLU A 117 11.34 13.41 5.31
CA GLU A 117 11.03 14.56 6.17
C GLU A 117 9.68 14.40 6.87
N PHE A 118 8.67 13.87 6.18
CA PHE A 118 7.34 13.61 6.73
C PHE A 118 7.26 12.32 7.57
N GLY A 119 8.33 11.52 7.65
CA GLY A 119 8.33 10.24 8.37
C GLY A 119 7.55 9.11 7.66
N LEU A 120 7.34 9.23 6.35
CA LEU A 120 6.66 8.26 5.49
C LEU A 120 7.66 7.35 4.76
N TYR A 121 7.33 6.05 4.69
CA TYR A 121 8.05 5.08 3.88
C TYR A 121 7.40 4.93 2.50
N PRO A 122 8.17 5.00 1.41
CA PRO A 122 7.63 4.73 0.08
C PRO A 122 7.34 3.23 -0.13
N GLY A 123 6.23 2.96 -0.80
CA GLY A 123 6.07 1.76 -1.62
C GLY A 123 6.70 2.05 -2.99
N ILE A 124 7.89 1.48 -3.22
CA ILE A 124 8.62 1.62 -4.47
C ILE A 124 8.14 0.55 -5.44
N GLU A 125 7.16 0.91 -6.26
CA GLU A 125 6.85 0.13 -7.44
C GLU A 125 7.95 0.37 -8.48
N LEU A 126 8.58 -0.69 -8.96
CA LEU A 126 9.56 -0.59 -10.06
C LEU A 126 8.84 -0.43 -11.40
N MET A 127 8.05 0.63 -11.47
CA MET A 127 7.10 0.95 -12.52
C MET A 127 7.47 2.27 -13.19
N GLY A 128 7.51 2.24 -14.53
CA GLY A 128 7.93 3.37 -15.37
C GLY A 128 9.29 3.13 -16.02
N VAL A 129 9.65 4.01 -16.95
CA VAL A 129 10.92 3.91 -17.69
C VAL A 129 11.70 5.21 -17.64
N PRO A 130 13.00 5.17 -17.26
CA PRO A 130 13.84 6.34 -17.36
C PRO A 130 13.83 6.94 -18.77
N GLN A 131 13.58 8.25 -18.85
CA GLN A 131 13.45 8.95 -20.14
C GLN A 131 14.75 8.85 -20.95
N GLY A 132 14.64 8.50 -22.24
CA GLY A 132 15.74 8.56 -23.21
C GLY A 132 16.60 7.29 -23.37
N ILE A 133 16.30 6.19 -22.68
CA ILE A 133 17.15 4.97 -22.70
C ILE A 133 16.43 3.66 -23.02
N TYR A 134 15.17 3.51 -22.62
CA TYR A 134 14.49 2.21 -22.67
C TYR A 134 14.48 1.55 -24.06
N GLU A 135 14.06 2.27 -25.11
CA GLU A 135 13.95 1.71 -26.47
C GLU A 135 15.26 1.13 -27.02
N ARG A 136 16.39 1.68 -26.55
CA ARG A 136 17.73 1.25 -26.97
C ARG A 136 18.16 0.00 -26.21
N GLU A 137 17.92 -0.03 -24.91
CA GLU A 137 18.35 -1.12 -24.04
C GLU A 137 17.41 -2.31 -24.10
N SER A 138 16.10 -2.10 -24.23
CA SER A 138 15.12 -3.19 -24.34
C SER A 138 15.38 -4.10 -25.53
N LYS A 139 15.93 -3.58 -26.63
CA LYS A 139 16.28 -4.36 -27.83
C LYS A 139 17.62 -5.09 -27.75
N ARG A 140 18.53 -4.68 -26.86
CA ARG A 140 19.94 -5.13 -26.88
C ARG A 140 20.39 -5.81 -25.59
N ARG A 141 19.86 -5.37 -24.45
CA ARG A 141 20.34 -5.66 -23.10
C ARG A 141 19.20 -5.56 -22.07
N PHE A 142 18.03 -6.13 -22.38
CA PHE A 142 16.81 -6.02 -21.56
C PHE A 142 17.02 -6.39 -20.08
N GLU A 143 17.56 -7.59 -19.81
CA GLU A 143 17.82 -8.08 -18.45
C GLU A 143 18.84 -7.21 -17.70
N TYR A 144 19.92 -6.84 -18.40
CA TYR A 144 20.95 -5.96 -17.85
C TYR A 144 20.38 -4.61 -17.47
N PHE A 145 19.53 -4.01 -18.30
CA PHE A 145 18.90 -2.72 -18.04
C PHE A 145 18.08 -2.72 -16.74
N TRP A 146 17.19 -3.71 -16.56
CA TRP A 146 16.36 -3.79 -15.37
C TRP A 146 17.17 -4.14 -14.11
N THR A 147 18.18 -5.01 -14.25
CA THR A 147 19.11 -5.34 -13.17
C THR A 147 19.90 -4.12 -12.73
N ASP A 148 20.48 -3.38 -13.67
CA ASP A 148 21.32 -2.21 -13.43
C ASP A 148 20.52 -1.04 -12.85
N LEU A 149 19.35 -0.72 -13.43
CA LEU A 149 18.45 0.32 -12.91
C LEU A 149 18.05 0.03 -11.46
N THR A 150 17.63 -1.20 -11.18
CA THR A 150 17.20 -1.60 -9.83
C THR A 150 18.36 -1.57 -8.84
N MET A 151 19.54 -2.05 -9.26
CA MET A 151 20.75 -2.01 -8.43
C MET A 151 21.14 -0.58 -8.08
N GLN A 152 21.24 0.31 -9.08
CA GLN A 152 21.65 1.70 -8.86
C GLN A 152 20.63 2.48 -8.03
N LEU A 153 19.33 2.31 -8.29
CA LEU A 153 18.26 2.91 -7.50
C LEU A 153 18.37 2.50 -6.03
N THR A 154 18.47 1.19 -5.78
CA THR A 154 18.47 0.64 -4.43
C THR A 154 19.74 1.00 -3.68
N ALA A 155 20.90 0.86 -4.32
CA ALA A 155 22.19 1.22 -3.72
C ALA A 155 22.27 2.72 -3.40
N ARG A 156 21.74 3.58 -4.27
CA ARG A 156 21.66 5.02 -4.02
C ARG A 156 20.91 5.33 -2.74
N TYR A 157 19.73 4.75 -2.55
CA TYR A 157 18.90 5.07 -1.39
C TYR A 157 19.36 4.37 -0.10
N LEU A 158 20.00 3.20 -0.20
CA LEU A 158 20.74 2.61 0.92
C LEU A 158 21.85 3.54 1.41
N HIS A 159 22.60 4.17 0.50
CA HIS A 159 23.61 5.16 0.86
C HIS A 159 22.99 6.44 1.43
N ARG A 160 21.89 6.91 0.83
CA ARG A 160 21.27 8.21 1.17
C ARG A 160 20.55 8.19 2.52
N TYR A 161 19.80 7.14 2.84
CA TYR A 161 18.94 7.07 4.02
C TYR A 161 19.35 6.00 5.04
N GLY A 162 20.31 5.15 4.69
CA GLY A 162 20.78 4.06 5.55
C GLY A 162 19.90 2.81 5.51
N ILE A 163 20.52 1.67 5.82
CA ILE A 163 19.91 0.33 5.73
C ILE A 163 18.63 0.23 6.55
N LYS A 164 18.64 0.71 7.81
CA LYS A 164 17.49 0.60 8.73
C LYS A 164 16.23 1.25 8.14
N TYR A 165 16.37 2.41 7.51
CA TYR A 165 15.24 3.12 6.93
C TYR A 165 14.74 2.46 5.65
N VAL A 166 15.65 2.07 4.75
CA VAL A 166 15.28 1.47 3.46
C VAL A 166 14.69 0.07 3.61
N LEU A 167 15.06 -0.69 4.64
CA LEU A 167 14.42 -1.98 4.92
C LEU A 167 12.95 -1.87 5.36
N GLU A 168 12.48 -0.69 5.76
CA GLU A 168 11.06 -0.44 6.00
C GLU A 168 10.29 -0.11 4.71
N TRP A 169 10.98 0.15 3.60
CA TRP A 169 10.35 0.42 2.31
C TRP A 169 9.73 -0.87 1.76
N ARG A 170 8.72 -0.70 0.91
CA ARG A 170 8.08 -1.81 0.21
C ARG A 170 8.45 -1.75 -1.26
N PHE A 171 9.47 -2.49 -1.66
CA PHE A 171 9.76 -2.70 -3.07
C PHE A 171 8.73 -3.65 -3.65
N GLU A 172 8.24 -3.32 -4.84
CA GLU A 172 7.15 -4.04 -5.49
C GLU A 172 7.32 -4.06 -7.01
N THR A 173 6.82 -5.11 -7.66
CA THR A 173 6.75 -5.22 -9.12
C THR A 173 5.79 -4.20 -9.73
N TRP A 174 5.82 -4.10 -11.04
CA TRP A 174 4.89 -3.29 -11.84
C TRP A 174 3.40 -3.49 -11.47
N ASN A 175 2.66 -2.40 -11.31
CA ASN A 175 1.23 -2.39 -10.98
C ASN A 175 0.35 -3.10 -12.01
N GLU A 176 -0.52 -4.01 -11.58
CA GLU A 176 -1.56 -4.67 -12.38
C GLU A 176 -1.09 -5.01 -13.80
N PRO A 177 -0.01 -5.81 -13.93
CA PRO A 177 0.81 -5.87 -15.14
C PRO A 177 0.04 -6.43 -16.35
N ASP A 178 -1.04 -7.19 -16.12
CA ASP A 178 -1.91 -7.72 -17.17
C ASP A 178 -2.89 -6.69 -17.77
N LEU A 179 -3.10 -5.54 -17.10
CA LEU A 179 -4.00 -4.53 -17.63
C LEU A 179 -3.30 -3.71 -18.70
N LYS A 180 -3.95 -3.60 -19.87
CA LYS A 180 -3.44 -2.81 -21.01
C LYS A 180 -3.12 -1.36 -20.67
N GLY A 181 -3.84 -0.76 -19.72
CA GLY A 181 -3.57 0.61 -19.27
C GLY A 181 -2.24 0.77 -18.52
N TYR A 182 -1.74 -0.30 -17.91
CA TYR A 182 -0.49 -0.30 -17.15
C TYR A 182 0.65 -1.03 -17.88
N ASN A 183 0.34 -2.02 -18.75
CA ASN A 183 1.31 -2.65 -19.65
C ASN A 183 1.66 -1.74 -20.85
N VAL A 184 2.15 -0.54 -20.56
CA VAL A 184 2.51 0.48 -21.55
C VAL A 184 3.75 0.09 -22.37
N LEU A 185 4.49 -0.93 -21.92
CA LEU A 185 5.67 -1.46 -22.60
C LEU A 185 5.34 -2.64 -23.51
N ASN A 186 4.09 -3.11 -23.52
CA ASN A 186 3.62 -4.29 -24.25
C ASN A 186 4.45 -5.54 -23.95
N PHE A 187 4.76 -5.79 -22.68
CA PHE A 187 5.46 -7.01 -22.27
C PHE A 187 4.75 -8.25 -22.81
N THR A 188 5.52 -9.24 -23.26
CA THR A 188 5.07 -10.64 -23.28
C THR A 188 5.16 -11.24 -21.88
N THR A 189 4.61 -12.45 -21.69
CA THR A 189 4.73 -13.16 -20.41
C THR A 189 6.19 -13.44 -20.07
N GLU A 190 7.00 -13.83 -21.05
CA GLU A 190 8.43 -14.08 -20.88
C GLU A 190 9.20 -12.81 -20.52
N GLU A 191 8.89 -11.68 -21.18
CA GLU A 191 9.50 -10.39 -20.88
C GLU A 191 9.14 -9.89 -19.48
N TYR A 192 7.88 -10.05 -19.06
CA TYR A 192 7.46 -9.71 -17.70
C TYR A 192 8.20 -10.56 -16.66
N ILE A 193 8.28 -11.89 -16.86
CA ILE A 193 9.03 -12.78 -15.96
C ILE A 193 10.52 -12.35 -15.91
N SER A 194 11.13 -12.06 -17.07
CA SER A 194 12.51 -11.60 -17.17
C SER A 194 12.72 -10.26 -16.44
N TYR A 195 11.76 -9.33 -16.52
CA TYR A 195 11.77 -8.08 -15.77
C TYR A 195 11.72 -8.31 -14.25
N VAL A 196 10.84 -9.19 -13.75
CA VAL A 196 10.73 -9.49 -12.33
C VAL A 196 11.99 -10.18 -11.80
N GLN A 197 12.56 -11.12 -12.56
CA GLN A 197 13.82 -11.77 -12.21
C GLN A 197 15.00 -10.78 -12.19
N SER A 198 15.09 -9.90 -13.19
CA SER A 198 16.11 -8.85 -13.27
C SER A 198 16.00 -7.86 -12.12
N THR A 199 14.77 -7.52 -11.72
CA THR A 199 14.48 -6.73 -10.52
C THR A 199 15.08 -7.37 -9.26
N ARG A 200 14.79 -8.66 -9.00
CA ARG A 200 15.36 -9.39 -7.86
C ARG A 200 16.89 -9.40 -7.90
N LEU A 201 17.49 -9.65 -9.07
CA LEU A 201 18.95 -9.63 -9.24
C LEU A 201 19.54 -8.27 -8.90
N GLY A 202 18.89 -7.18 -9.31
CA GLY A 202 19.32 -5.82 -9.01
C GLY A 202 19.24 -5.49 -7.51
N LEU A 203 18.14 -5.87 -6.84
CA LEU A 203 17.99 -5.72 -5.39
C LEU A 203 19.07 -6.50 -4.62
N ASP A 204 19.36 -7.74 -5.02
CA ASP A 204 20.40 -8.55 -4.39
C ASP A 204 21.80 -7.99 -4.64
N ALA A 205 22.06 -7.49 -5.85
CA ALA A 205 23.31 -6.83 -6.17
C ALA A 205 23.51 -5.58 -5.31
N ALA A 206 22.48 -4.75 -5.15
CA ALA A 206 22.53 -3.59 -4.27
C ALA A 206 22.76 -3.99 -2.81
N GLY A 207 22.05 -5.01 -2.31
CA GLY A 207 22.24 -5.52 -0.95
C GLY A 207 23.69 -5.93 -0.67
N ARG A 208 24.28 -6.72 -1.58
CA ARG A 208 25.67 -7.20 -1.49
C ARG A 208 26.72 -6.08 -1.46
N LEU A 209 26.45 -4.92 -2.06
CA LEU A 209 27.37 -3.77 -2.00
C LEU A 209 27.53 -3.22 -0.57
N PHE A 210 26.52 -3.40 0.29
CA PHE A 210 26.53 -2.89 1.67
C PHE A 210 26.83 -3.99 2.68
N ASN A 211 26.21 -5.15 2.51
CA ASN A 211 26.43 -6.31 3.36
C ASN A 211 26.00 -7.57 2.59
N ASN A 212 26.88 -8.57 2.51
CA ASN A 212 26.61 -9.82 1.77
C ASN A 212 25.37 -10.58 2.26
N LEU A 213 24.89 -10.32 3.47
CA LEU A 213 23.68 -10.90 4.05
C LEU A 213 22.45 -9.96 3.99
N LEU A 214 22.60 -8.75 3.46
CA LEU A 214 21.49 -7.81 3.33
C LEU A 214 20.53 -8.27 2.25
N HIS A 215 19.35 -8.70 2.69
CA HIS A 215 18.26 -9.08 1.82
C HIS A 215 17.16 -8.02 1.87
N ILE A 216 16.74 -7.57 0.69
CA ILE A 216 15.71 -6.53 0.51
C ILE A 216 14.45 -7.22 -0.03
N PRO A 217 13.35 -7.27 0.73
CA PRO A 217 12.16 -7.98 0.32
C PRO A 217 11.46 -7.32 -0.88
N LEU A 218 11.03 -8.13 -1.84
CA LEU A 218 10.21 -7.74 -2.99
C LEU A 218 8.78 -8.27 -2.81
N ARG A 219 7.80 -7.46 -3.21
CA ARG A 219 6.39 -7.82 -3.35
C ARG A 219 6.02 -7.96 -4.82
N GLY A 220 5.11 -8.86 -5.13
CA GLY A 220 4.56 -8.99 -6.48
C GLY A 220 3.52 -10.10 -6.59
N PRO A 221 2.82 -10.23 -7.72
CA PRO A 221 2.92 -9.40 -8.93
C PRO A 221 2.07 -8.11 -8.91
N ALA A 222 1.49 -7.72 -7.75
CA ALA A 222 0.54 -6.60 -7.64
C ALA A 222 -0.64 -6.73 -8.62
N GLY A 223 -1.16 -7.95 -8.70
CA GLY A 223 -2.03 -8.41 -9.78
C GLY A 223 -3.50 -8.51 -9.40
N LEU A 224 -4.36 -8.52 -10.42
CA LEU A 224 -5.80 -8.78 -10.24
C LEU A 224 -6.17 -10.27 -10.32
N PHE A 225 -5.29 -11.17 -10.78
CA PHE A 225 -5.55 -12.62 -10.78
C PHE A 225 -6.98 -13.01 -11.26
N LYS A 226 -7.45 -12.48 -12.39
CA LYS A 226 -8.73 -12.94 -12.99
C LYS A 226 -8.48 -14.17 -13.85
N ALA A 227 -9.38 -14.50 -14.77
CA ALA A 227 -9.21 -15.63 -15.67
C ALA A 227 -7.84 -15.64 -16.34
N GLU A 228 -7.20 -16.81 -16.38
CA GLU A 228 -5.81 -16.99 -16.81
C GLU A 228 -5.52 -16.48 -18.22
N LEU A 229 -6.45 -16.69 -19.14
CA LEU A 229 -6.38 -16.16 -20.50
C LEU A 229 -6.20 -14.63 -20.56
N HIS A 230 -6.70 -13.92 -19.55
CA HIS A 230 -6.64 -12.47 -19.47
C HIS A 230 -5.58 -11.96 -18.49
N HIS A 231 -5.06 -12.82 -17.63
CA HIS A 231 -4.07 -12.48 -16.60
C HIS A 231 -2.82 -13.38 -16.64
N PRO A 232 -2.22 -13.64 -17.83
CA PRO A 232 -1.13 -14.58 -17.97
C PRO A 232 0.12 -14.21 -17.15
N PHE A 233 0.37 -12.93 -16.85
CA PHE A 233 1.55 -12.52 -16.09
C PHE A 233 1.41 -12.88 -14.62
N CYS A 234 0.23 -12.60 -14.03
CA CYS A 234 -0.08 -12.98 -12.66
C CYS A 234 0.07 -14.48 -12.43
N TRP A 235 -0.49 -15.31 -13.31
CA TRP A 235 -0.47 -16.77 -13.13
C TRP A 235 0.87 -17.39 -13.54
N GLY A 236 1.47 -16.94 -14.64
CA GLY A 236 2.72 -17.48 -15.16
C GLY A 236 3.91 -17.28 -14.22
N ILE A 237 3.99 -16.15 -13.50
CA ILE A 237 5.06 -15.97 -12.51
C ILE A 237 4.88 -16.89 -11.29
N LEU A 238 3.63 -17.19 -10.89
CA LEU A 238 3.37 -18.12 -9.80
C LEU A 238 3.67 -19.58 -10.18
N GLU A 239 3.47 -19.96 -11.44
CA GLU A 239 3.92 -21.27 -11.96
C GLU A 239 5.42 -21.44 -11.77
N LEU A 240 6.21 -20.45 -12.19
CA LEU A 240 7.66 -20.45 -12.02
C LEU A 240 8.06 -20.50 -10.54
N CYS A 241 7.40 -19.71 -9.69
CA CYS A 241 7.65 -19.72 -8.25
C CYS A 241 7.31 -21.07 -7.63
N ASN A 242 6.21 -21.70 -8.02
CA ASN A 242 5.76 -22.98 -7.45
C ASN A 242 6.72 -24.13 -7.80
N GLU A 243 7.30 -24.12 -9.00
CA GLU A 243 8.34 -25.09 -9.39
C GLU A 243 9.62 -24.94 -8.56
N ARG A 244 10.00 -23.70 -8.21
CA ARG A 244 11.23 -23.40 -7.47
C ARG A 244 10.99 -22.29 -6.43
N PRO A 245 10.35 -22.58 -5.30
CA PRO A 245 9.94 -21.55 -4.31
C PRO A 245 11.12 -20.71 -3.80
N HIS A 246 12.26 -21.34 -3.54
CA HIS A 246 13.48 -20.66 -3.10
C HIS A 246 14.13 -19.74 -4.15
N LYS A 247 13.67 -19.80 -5.40
CA LYS A 247 14.08 -18.90 -6.48
C LYS A 247 12.96 -17.96 -6.92
N CYS A 248 11.83 -17.95 -6.22
CA CYS A 248 10.79 -16.97 -6.47
C CYS A 248 11.36 -15.57 -6.22
N PRO A 249 11.17 -14.61 -7.14
CA PRO A 249 11.79 -13.30 -7.04
C PRO A 249 11.18 -12.38 -5.97
N PHE A 250 10.01 -12.72 -5.41
CA PHE A 250 9.37 -11.96 -4.33
C PHE A 250 9.08 -12.87 -3.14
N GLU A 251 9.05 -12.29 -1.94
CA GLU A 251 8.80 -13.00 -0.67
C GLU A 251 7.37 -12.78 -0.17
N VAL A 252 6.66 -11.82 -0.76
CA VAL A 252 5.28 -11.47 -0.44
C VAL A 252 4.46 -11.47 -1.72
N LEU A 253 3.38 -12.24 -1.73
CA LEU A 253 2.40 -12.23 -2.81
C LEU A 253 1.48 -11.02 -2.63
N SER A 254 1.63 -10.00 -3.48
CA SER A 254 0.74 -8.85 -3.52
C SER A 254 -0.32 -8.98 -4.61
N PHE A 255 -1.53 -8.55 -4.29
CA PHE A 255 -2.70 -8.67 -5.14
C PHE A 255 -3.71 -7.58 -4.86
N HIS A 256 -4.60 -7.30 -5.81
CA HIS A 256 -5.67 -6.32 -5.62
C HIS A 256 -7.03 -7.01 -5.58
N ARG A 257 -7.73 -6.86 -4.45
CA ARG A 257 -9.14 -7.23 -4.30
C ARG A 257 -9.89 -6.06 -3.69
N LYS A 258 -10.90 -5.59 -4.42
CA LYS A 258 -11.78 -4.47 -4.05
C LYS A 258 -13.20 -5.00 -3.90
N GLY A 259 -14.01 -4.32 -3.09
CA GLY A 259 -15.43 -4.62 -2.98
C GLY A 259 -16.28 -4.01 -4.11
N SER A 260 -17.60 -4.17 -3.98
CA SER A 260 -18.61 -3.52 -4.83
C SER A 260 -19.02 -2.14 -4.34
N GLY A 261 -18.58 -1.74 -3.14
CA GLY A 261 -19.00 -0.54 -2.42
C GLY A 261 -20.18 -0.76 -1.47
N ALA A 262 -20.79 -1.96 -1.49
CA ALA A 262 -21.95 -2.27 -0.67
C ALA A 262 -21.58 -2.71 0.76
N ARG A 263 -20.59 -3.60 0.89
CA ARG A 263 -20.25 -4.24 2.17
C ARG A 263 -18.74 -4.39 2.35
N ALA A 264 -18.28 -4.32 3.60
CA ALA A 264 -16.85 -4.41 3.95
C ALA A 264 -16.27 -5.83 3.80
N ASP A 265 -17.10 -6.86 4.02
CA ASP A 265 -16.71 -8.27 4.02
C ASP A 265 -16.27 -8.75 2.63
N GLU A 266 -16.80 -8.14 1.57
CA GLU A 266 -16.46 -8.49 0.19
C GLU A 266 -14.96 -8.39 -0.12
N ILE A 267 -14.24 -7.47 0.54
CA ILE A 267 -12.80 -7.31 0.36
C ILE A 267 -12.04 -8.50 0.97
N LEU A 268 -12.42 -8.89 2.20
CA LEU A 268 -11.83 -10.02 2.89
C LEU A 268 -12.16 -11.33 2.18
N ASP A 269 -13.44 -11.53 1.84
CA ASP A 269 -13.93 -12.74 1.19
C ASP A 269 -13.26 -12.93 -0.17
N GLY A 270 -13.17 -11.87 -0.98
CA GLY A 270 -12.47 -11.90 -2.26
C GLY A 270 -10.96 -12.15 -2.12
N GLY A 271 -10.35 -11.67 -1.04
CA GLY A 271 -8.96 -11.94 -0.69
C GLY A 271 -8.74 -13.41 -0.32
N LEU A 272 -9.52 -13.94 0.62
CA LEU A 272 -9.45 -15.34 1.04
C LEU A 272 -9.73 -16.30 -0.11
N GLN A 273 -10.76 -16.02 -0.92
CA GLN A 273 -11.08 -16.85 -2.09
C GLN A 273 -9.91 -16.92 -3.08
N LEU A 274 -9.27 -15.78 -3.37
CA LEU A 274 -8.09 -15.77 -4.23
C LEU A 274 -6.94 -16.57 -3.62
N ILE A 275 -6.65 -16.35 -2.33
CA ILE A 275 -5.54 -17.02 -1.67
C ILE A 275 -5.76 -18.54 -1.59
N ASP A 276 -6.98 -18.99 -1.29
CA ASP A 276 -7.35 -20.41 -1.33
C ASP A 276 -7.14 -21.01 -2.73
N GLN A 277 -7.58 -20.30 -3.78
CA GLN A 277 -7.37 -20.72 -5.17
C GLN A 277 -5.88 -20.82 -5.52
N VAL A 278 -5.09 -19.82 -5.09
CA VAL A 278 -3.65 -19.78 -5.35
C VAL A 278 -2.95 -20.94 -4.62
N TRP A 279 -3.29 -21.22 -3.37
CA TRP A 279 -2.69 -22.32 -2.61
C TRP A 279 -3.10 -23.69 -3.10
N GLU A 280 -4.34 -23.85 -3.58
CA GLU A 280 -4.79 -25.08 -4.22
C GLU A 280 -4.01 -25.36 -5.51
N ARG A 281 -3.82 -24.33 -6.35
CA ARG A 281 -3.08 -24.45 -7.63
C ARG A 281 -1.57 -24.53 -7.44
N PHE A 282 -1.02 -23.82 -6.45
CA PHE A 282 0.41 -23.65 -6.20
C PHE A 282 0.76 -23.99 -4.74
N PRO A 283 0.66 -25.27 -4.34
CA PRO A 283 0.79 -25.67 -2.93
C PRO A 283 2.15 -25.34 -2.31
N ASN A 284 3.22 -25.26 -3.11
CA ASN A 284 4.56 -24.93 -2.62
C ASN A 284 4.69 -23.46 -2.21
N LEU A 285 3.69 -22.62 -2.51
CA LEU A 285 3.66 -21.21 -2.15
C LEU A 285 2.81 -20.92 -0.90
N SER A 286 2.13 -21.91 -0.33
CA SER A 286 1.20 -21.76 0.82
C SER A 286 1.77 -21.07 2.07
N GLY A 287 3.11 -21.04 2.23
CA GLY A 287 3.79 -20.36 3.33
C GLY A 287 4.14 -18.88 3.06
N PHE A 288 3.86 -18.36 1.87
CA PHE A 288 4.21 -16.98 1.54
C PHE A 288 3.35 -16.00 2.33
N LYS A 289 3.96 -14.85 2.65
CA LYS A 289 3.20 -13.70 3.13
C LYS A 289 2.33 -13.15 1.99
N VAL A 290 1.23 -12.51 2.35
CA VAL A 290 0.28 -11.97 1.38
C VAL A 290 -0.08 -10.53 1.72
N SER A 291 -0.29 -9.69 0.71
CA SER A 291 -0.71 -8.31 0.89
C SER A 291 -1.81 -7.94 -0.10
N ASN A 292 -2.86 -7.27 0.39
CA ASN A 292 -3.86 -6.62 -0.48
C ASN A 292 -3.57 -5.12 -0.49
N ASP A 293 -2.68 -4.70 -1.39
CA ASP A 293 -2.12 -3.35 -1.48
C ASP A 293 -3.02 -2.34 -2.21
N GLU A 294 -4.22 -2.77 -2.64
CA GLU A 294 -5.33 -1.91 -3.06
C GLU A 294 -6.69 -2.45 -2.58
N ALA A 295 -6.83 -2.63 -1.26
CA ALA A 295 -7.99 -3.17 -0.55
C ALA A 295 -9.15 -2.15 -0.41
N ASP A 296 -9.63 -1.63 -1.53
CA ASP A 296 -10.62 -0.55 -1.51
C ASP A 296 -12.07 -1.03 -1.46
N PRO A 297 -13.00 -0.25 -0.87
CA PRO A 297 -14.43 -0.56 -0.92
C PRO A 297 -14.98 -0.72 -2.34
N ILE A 298 -14.47 0.05 -3.30
CA ILE A 298 -14.90 0.02 -4.70
C ILE A 298 -13.80 0.54 -5.63
N ALA A 299 -13.73 0.00 -6.84
CA ALA A 299 -12.86 0.48 -7.91
C ALA A 299 -13.26 1.86 -8.47
N GLY A 300 -12.33 2.53 -9.14
CA GLY A 300 -12.55 3.85 -9.75
C GLY A 300 -12.53 4.96 -8.71
N TRP A 301 -11.34 5.38 -8.29
CA TRP A 301 -11.13 6.37 -7.23
C TRP A 301 -11.74 7.74 -7.55
N SER A 302 -11.75 8.14 -8.83
CA SER A 302 -12.21 9.46 -9.29
C SER A 302 -13.72 9.55 -9.52
N THR A 303 -14.42 8.42 -9.53
CA THR A 303 -15.89 8.41 -9.71
C THR A 303 -16.56 8.94 -8.45
N PRO A 304 -17.32 10.04 -8.53
CA PRO A 304 -17.93 10.68 -7.36
C PRO A 304 -19.02 9.79 -6.75
N ARG A 305 -18.95 9.58 -5.44
CA ARG A 305 -19.91 8.79 -4.66
C ARG A 305 -20.13 9.43 -3.29
N GLU A 306 -21.39 9.66 -2.96
CA GLU A 306 -21.80 10.30 -1.70
C GLU A 306 -21.25 9.59 -0.44
N PHE A 307 -21.12 8.26 -0.45
CA PHE A 307 -20.58 7.57 0.73
C PHE A 307 -19.11 7.95 1.01
N GLN A 308 -18.35 8.38 -0.01
CA GLN A 308 -16.94 8.78 0.10
C GLN A 308 -16.75 10.15 0.76
N SER A 309 -17.79 10.99 0.79
CA SER A 309 -17.74 12.32 1.41
C SER A 309 -18.01 12.34 2.90
N ASN A 310 -18.61 11.29 3.47
CA ASN A 310 -19.08 11.28 4.86
C ASN A 310 -18.54 10.10 5.70
N VAL A 311 -19.07 9.95 6.91
CA VAL A 311 -18.65 8.93 7.90
C VAL A 311 -18.78 7.49 7.42
N LYS A 312 -19.63 7.22 6.41
CA LYS A 312 -19.83 5.87 5.86
C LYS A 312 -18.54 5.31 5.29
N TYR A 313 -17.72 6.14 4.61
CA TYR A 313 -16.44 5.68 4.09
C TYR A 313 -15.44 5.36 5.21
N GLY A 314 -15.37 6.20 6.25
CA GLY A 314 -14.55 5.92 7.44
C GLY A 314 -14.96 4.62 8.13
N ALA A 315 -16.27 4.43 8.36
CA ALA A 315 -16.81 3.20 8.96
C ALA A 315 -16.52 1.96 8.10
N MET A 316 -16.65 2.07 6.77
CA MET A 316 -16.32 0.99 5.84
C MET A 316 -14.85 0.55 6.01
N LEU A 317 -13.89 1.48 6.06
CA LEU A 317 -12.48 1.13 6.21
C LEU A 317 -12.18 0.52 7.59
N VAL A 318 -12.78 1.06 8.66
CA VAL A 318 -12.69 0.48 10.00
C VAL A 318 -13.21 -0.96 10.01
N LEU A 319 -14.39 -1.22 9.44
CA LEU A 319 -14.95 -2.55 9.36
C LEU A 319 -14.06 -3.50 8.54
N THR A 320 -13.50 -3.04 7.42
CA THR A 320 -12.53 -3.83 6.65
C THR A 320 -11.34 -4.24 7.51
N VAL A 321 -10.75 -3.32 8.28
CA VAL A 321 -9.64 -3.61 9.20
C VAL A 321 -10.05 -4.63 10.26
N LEU A 322 -11.20 -4.43 10.91
CA LEU A 322 -11.68 -5.33 11.97
C LEU A 322 -11.95 -6.74 11.44
N GLN A 323 -12.55 -6.88 10.26
CA GLN A 323 -12.78 -8.18 9.64
C GLN A 323 -11.48 -8.90 9.30
N HIS A 324 -10.48 -8.19 8.75
CA HIS A 324 -9.16 -8.77 8.50
C HIS A 324 -8.44 -9.15 9.79
N TRP A 325 -8.58 -8.36 10.86
CA TRP A 325 -8.05 -8.71 12.16
C TRP A 325 -8.69 -9.99 12.69
N SER A 326 -10.02 -10.11 12.63
CA SER A 326 -10.72 -11.32 13.08
C SER A 326 -10.26 -12.56 12.30
N ALA A 327 -10.14 -12.46 10.97
CA ALA A 327 -9.61 -13.55 10.15
C ALA A 327 -8.16 -13.92 10.52
N LYS A 328 -7.31 -12.94 10.81
CA LYS A 328 -5.93 -13.17 11.27
C LYS A 328 -5.90 -13.78 12.68
N PHE A 329 -6.73 -13.29 13.59
CA PHE A 329 -6.87 -13.80 14.96
C PHE A 329 -7.30 -15.26 14.96
N GLN A 330 -8.26 -15.65 14.11
CA GLN A 330 -8.75 -17.02 13.98
C GLN A 330 -7.84 -17.93 13.15
N GLY A 331 -6.74 -17.41 12.59
CA GLY A 331 -5.78 -18.17 11.79
C GLY A 331 -6.19 -18.38 10.33
N ARG A 332 -7.37 -17.92 9.90
CA ARG A 332 -7.83 -17.98 8.49
C ARG A 332 -6.98 -17.13 7.56
N PHE A 333 -6.37 -16.05 8.06
CA PHE A 333 -5.52 -15.16 7.29
C PHE A 333 -4.19 -14.86 8.00
N ALA A 334 -3.60 -15.87 8.62
CA ALA A 334 -2.43 -15.71 9.49
C ALA A 334 -1.22 -15.06 8.79
N ASN A 335 -1.01 -15.38 7.51
CA ASN A 335 0.10 -14.90 6.67
C ASN A 335 -0.10 -13.49 6.09
N LEU A 336 -1.21 -12.81 6.40
CA LEU A 336 -1.44 -11.42 6.00
C LEU A 336 -0.32 -10.51 6.54
N GLU A 337 0.41 -9.88 5.61
CA GLU A 337 1.39 -8.84 5.87
C GLU A 337 0.70 -7.48 6.02
N SER A 338 -0.09 -7.08 5.03
CA SER A 338 -0.77 -5.80 5.04
C SER A 338 -2.01 -5.72 4.15
N ILE A 339 -2.84 -4.74 4.47
CA ILE A 339 -3.80 -4.15 3.54
C ILE A 339 -3.46 -2.66 3.35
N SER A 340 -3.83 -2.11 2.21
CA SER A 340 -3.66 -0.69 1.89
C SER A 340 -4.93 -0.16 1.26
N HIS A 341 -5.33 1.05 1.63
CA HIS A 341 -6.44 1.75 0.99
C HIS A 341 -5.88 2.83 0.08
N ASP A 342 -6.10 2.69 -1.22
CA ASP A 342 -5.49 3.53 -2.25
C ASP A 342 -6.28 4.84 -2.39
N ASN A 343 -6.02 5.77 -1.45
CA ASN A 343 -6.84 6.96 -1.23
C ASN A 343 -6.03 8.23 -0.90
N ALA A 344 -4.73 8.27 -1.18
CA ALA A 344 -3.91 9.48 -1.09
C ALA A 344 -4.00 10.37 -2.34
N PHE A 345 -4.94 10.09 -3.25
CA PHE A 345 -5.22 10.93 -4.41
C PHE A 345 -5.62 12.36 -4.03
N LEU A 346 -5.33 13.29 -4.92
CA LEU A 346 -5.87 14.65 -4.88
C LEU A 346 -7.25 14.68 -5.54
N SER A 347 -8.25 15.25 -4.87
CA SER A 347 -9.58 15.42 -5.44
C SER A 347 -9.60 16.52 -6.51
N TYR A 348 -10.55 16.45 -7.44
CA TYR A 348 -10.74 17.41 -8.52
C TYR A 348 -12.14 18.01 -8.49
N HIS A 349 -12.23 19.31 -8.81
CA HIS A 349 -13.50 20.02 -8.96
C HIS A 349 -14.38 19.37 -10.05
N PRO A 350 -15.71 19.27 -9.86
CA PRO A 350 -16.53 19.75 -8.74
C PRO A 350 -16.81 18.70 -7.65
N PHE A 351 -15.90 17.74 -7.46
CA PHE A 351 -16.11 16.58 -6.59
C PHE A 351 -15.07 16.50 -5.46
N GLU A 352 -14.86 17.62 -4.78
CA GLU A 352 -13.83 17.75 -3.74
C GLU A 352 -13.98 16.70 -2.64
N PHE A 353 -15.22 16.37 -2.25
CA PHE A 353 -15.50 15.40 -1.20
C PHE A 353 -15.85 13.99 -1.69
N ASP A 354 -16.49 13.89 -2.86
CA ASP A 354 -17.13 12.65 -3.30
C ASP A 354 -16.18 11.66 -3.99
N GLN A 355 -14.92 12.02 -4.20
CA GLN A 355 -13.88 11.11 -4.71
C GLN A 355 -13.21 10.32 -3.58
N ARG A 356 -12.55 9.21 -3.91
CA ARG A 356 -11.85 8.34 -2.95
C ARG A 356 -10.51 8.95 -2.52
N THR A 357 -10.59 9.97 -1.69
CA THR A 357 -9.46 10.69 -1.11
C THR A 357 -9.54 10.73 0.41
N LEU A 358 -8.40 10.89 1.09
CA LEU A 358 -8.34 11.19 2.52
C LEU A 358 -8.71 12.65 2.82
N LEU A 359 -8.37 13.56 1.91
CA LEU A 359 -8.57 15.00 2.03
C LEU A 359 -9.39 15.53 0.86
N ALA A 360 -10.20 16.56 1.11
CA ALA A 360 -10.88 17.33 0.08
C ALA A 360 -10.02 18.55 -0.28
N ARG A 361 -9.54 18.60 -1.52
CA ARG A 361 -8.68 19.67 -2.05
C ARG A 361 -9.51 20.79 -2.67
N PHE A 362 -9.25 22.02 -2.27
CA PHE A 362 -9.81 23.25 -2.82
C PHE A 362 -8.71 24.08 -3.46
N GLN A 363 -8.84 24.34 -4.77
CA GLN A 363 -7.93 25.21 -5.51
C GLN A 363 -8.50 26.64 -5.50
N MET A 364 -7.92 27.52 -4.70
CA MET A 364 -8.38 28.89 -4.48
C MET A 364 -7.91 29.77 -5.64
N ASN A 365 -8.50 29.58 -6.82
CA ASN A 365 -8.02 30.16 -8.07
C ASN A 365 -8.13 31.70 -8.14
N GLU A 366 -8.94 32.32 -7.27
CA GLU A 366 -9.16 33.76 -7.19
C GLU A 366 -8.21 34.48 -6.21
N THR A 367 -7.35 33.76 -5.48
CA THR A 367 -6.33 34.38 -4.62
C THR A 367 -5.09 34.78 -5.43
N HIS A 368 -4.31 35.73 -4.89
CA HIS A 368 -3.07 36.21 -5.49
C HIS A 368 -1.93 36.22 -4.46
N PRO A 369 -1.00 35.23 -4.48
CA PRO A 369 -0.91 34.12 -5.43
C PRO A 369 -2.04 33.09 -5.26
N ARG A 370 -2.21 32.20 -6.25
CA ARG A 370 -3.14 31.07 -6.13
C ARG A 370 -2.71 30.19 -4.97
N GLU A 371 -3.67 29.75 -4.17
CA GLU A 371 -3.43 28.89 -3.02
C GLU A 371 -4.23 27.58 -3.10
N VAL A 372 -3.81 26.58 -2.33
CA VAL A 372 -4.51 25.31 -2.20
C VAL A 372 -4.83 25.06 -0.73
N GLN A 373 -6.08 24.69 -0.46
CA GLN A 373 -6.57 24.38 0.88
C GLN A 373 -7.05 22.93 0.95
N PHE A 374 -6.86 22.29 2.09
CA PHE A 374 -7.30 20.92 2.33
C PHE A 374 -8.26 20.86 3.53
N VAL A 375 -9.34 20.12 3.35
CA VAL A 375 -10.25 19.75 4.44
C VAL A 375 -10.11 18.26 4.71
N THR A 376 -9.82 17.88 5.96
CA THR A 376 -9.77 16.48 6.36
C THR A 376 -11.16 15.87 6.25
N LYS A 377 -11.31 14.79 5.48
CA LYS A 377 -12.59 14.08 5.37
C LYS A 377 -12.79 13.16 6.59
N PRO A 378 -14.02 12.72 6.90
CA PRO A 378 -14.27 11.86 8.07
C PRO A 378 -13.45 10.56 8.11
N VAL A 379 -13.08 10.01 6.95
CA VAL A 379 -12.18 8.85 6.85
C VAL A 379 -10.80 9.11 7.48
N TYR A 380 -10.26 10.33 7.37
CA TYR A 380 -8.99 10.70 7.99
C TYR A 380 -9.07 10.55 9.51
N SER A 381 -10.12 11.09 10.13
CA SER A 381 -10.37 10.95 11.57
C SER A 381 -10.59 9.48 11.98
N ALA A 382 -11.29 8.70 11.16
CA ALA A 382 -11.50 7.27 11.40
C ALA A 382 -10.17 6.48 11.44
N LEU A 383 -9.26 6.76 10.51
CA LEU A 383 -7.91 6.18 10.52
C LEU A 383 -7.09 6.66 11.73
N GLY A 384 -7.25 7.92 12.15
CA GLY A 384 -6.66 8.44 13.37
C GLY A 384 -7.13 7.69 14.63
N MET A 385 -8.41 7.35 14.71
CA MET A 385 -8.95 6.52 15.81
C MET A 385 -8.38 5.10 15.77
N LEU A 386 -8.33 4.45 14.59
CA LEU A 386 -7.69 3.13 14.42
C LEU A 386 -6.21 3.13 14.83
N ALA A 387 -5.50 4.23 14.61
CA ALA A 387 -4.10 4.39 14.98
C ALA A 387 -3.87 4.43 16.50
N ASN A 388 -4.92 4.48 17.31
CA ASN A 388 -4.84 4.42 18.78
C ASN A 388 -5.10 3.02 19.34
N LEU A 389 -5.35 2.01 18.51
CA LEU A 389 -5.43 0.62 18.98
C LEU A 389 -4.10 0.17 19.59
N GLY A 390 -4.19 -0.49 20.76
CA GLY A 390 -3.05 -1.04 21.48
C GLY A 390 -2.42 -2.24 20.76
N PRO A 391 -1.17 -2.60 21.11
CA PRO A 391 -0.41 -3.68 20.47
C PRO A 391 -0.92 -5.09 20.80
N LEU A 392 -1.81 -5.25 21.78
CA LEU A 392 -2.48 -6.52 22.10
C LEU A 392 -3.99 -6.35 21.93
N ALA A 393 -4.65 -7.31 21.28
CA ALA A 393 -6.10 -7.30 21.12
C ALA A 393 -6.70 -8.71 21.15
N ILE A 394 -7.97 -8.79 21.55
CA ILE A 394 -8.80 -10.00 21.39
C ILE A 394 -9.45 -10.02 20.00
N ASP A 395 -10.20 -11.09 19.70
CA ASP A 395 -11.01 -11.15 18.48
C ASP A 395 -12.07 -10.03 18.47
N VAL A 396 -12.60 -9.76 17.29
CA VAL A 396 -13.68 -8.78 17.09
C VAL A 396 -15.02 -9.40 17.47
N THR A 397 -15.83 -8.66 18.21
CA THR A 397 -17.23 -9.02 18.46
C THR A 397 -18.12 -8.33 17.44
N PHE A 398 -18.92 -9.12 16.70
CA PHE A 398 -19.93 -8.64 15.76
C PHE A 398 -21.33 -8.87 16.36
N GLU A 399 -21.99 -7.82 16.82
CA GLU A 399 -23.33 -7.89 17.41
C GLU A 399 -24.43 -7.76 16.34
N LYS A 400 -25.60 -8.34 16.62
CA LYS A 400 -26.72 -8.44 15.66
C LYS A 400 -27.37 -7.10 15.27
N ASP A 401 -27.01 -6.00 15.91
CA ASP A 401 -27.60 -4.66 15.71
C ASP A 401 -26.60 -3.64 15.12
N ASN A 402 -25.71 -4.09 14.22
CA ASN A 402 -24.68 -3.26 13.56
C ASN A 402 -23.66 -2.60 14.50
N LEU A 403 -23.51 -3.12 15.72
CA LEU A 403 -22.41 -2.75 16.60
C LEU A 403 -21.28 -3.77 16.44
N SER A 404 -20.07 -3.29 16.19
CA SER A 404 -18.87 -4.13 16.16
C SER A 404 -17.77 -3.44 16.93
N TYR A 405 -17.05 -4.19 17.74
CA TYR A 405 -15.99 -3.63 18.58
C TYR A 405 -14.84 -4.63 18.75
N VAL A 406 -13.68 -4.07 19.06
CA VAL A 406 -12.47 -4.80 19.45
C VAL A 406 -11.93 -4.17 20.72
N ILE A 407 -11.50 -5.00 21.67
CA ILE A 407 -10.81 -4.53 22.87
C ILE A 407 -9.31 -4.71 22.64
N SER A 408 -8.57 -3.61 22.75
CA SER A 408 -7.10 -3.62 22.67
C SER A 408 -6.50 -2.98 23.91
N TYR A 409 -5.29 -3.40 24.26
CA TYR A 409 -4.59 -2.94 25.43
C TYR A 409 -3.11 -2.69 25.11
N ASP A 410 -2.58 -1.62 25.71
CA ASP A 410 -1.17 -1.31 25.71
C ASP A 410 -0.64 -1.43 27.14
N LEU A 411 0.39 -2.26 27.31
CA LEU A 411 1.05 -2.50 28.59
C LEU A 411 1.91 -1.30 29.01
N GLU A 412 2.37 -0.48 28.05
CA GLU A 412 3.27 0.66 28.30
C GLU A 412 2.79 1.93 27.57
N PRO A 413 1.58 2.44 27.87
CA PRO A 413 0.95 3.53 27.10
C PRO A 413 1.68 4.88 27.17
N PHE A 414 2.67 5.02 28.06
CA PHE A 414 3.44 6.25 28.28
C PHE A 414 4.92 6.13 27.90
N TYR A 415 5.37 4.98 27.40
CA TYR A 415 6.75 4.72 27.00
C TYR A 415 6.85 4.24 25.53
N ALA A 416 6.16 4.91 24.61
CA ALA A 416 6.48 4.77 23.19
C ALA A 416 7.79 5.52 22.90
N GLY A 417 8.92 4.81 22.92
CA GLY A 417 10.22 5.31 22.46
C GLY A 417 10.23 5.64 20.94
N PRO A 418 11.24 6.41 20.48
CA PRO A 418 11.28 7.05 19.16
C PRO A 418 11.26 6.11 17.96
#